data_AF-A0A8T5XZD0-F1
#
_entry.id   AF-A0A8T5XZD0-F1
#
_cell.length_a   1.000
_cell.length_b   1.000
_cell.length_c   1.000
_cell.angle_alpha   90.00
_cell.angle_beta   90.00
_cell.angle_gamma   90.00
#
_symmetry.space_group_name_H-M   'P 1'
#
loop_
_entity.id
_entity.type
_entity.pdbx_description
1 polymer ?
#
loop_
_entity_poly.entity_id
_entity_poly.type
_entity_poly.pdbx_seq_one_letter_code
_entity_poly.pdbx_strand_id
1 'polypeptide(L)'
;MFFNFNKQEKVKILENNLNILKNNLKYETAILTIFNHGNKNVEIICGSDNDSNRLNKIENEILINLEKKIKNLDNENIKSLYEFNDDACFIDSMKTEICIPLYLGNDENERIIGGIYLSSTKNKTKDLDNLDLTNKISNDLNMIYIESKFKSIFNIIVGLLTKIAEENKTYDESHPYNVAYFSVLIAKELNLSEKEISNIQIASMLHDVGKIFINNNILNKNTPYNDKEFEYIKGHSIYSYNVVNELTSLLDNNINIEDIVKYHHENYDGTGYPEGIKKEDIPLESRIIRVADSIDAMVSKRVYKETKSFIDSIIDLKRNKETLYDPKVVNASVNVLKRLSGNKNIEIINNFGMSANLNIILADEIISLKGAFRKEKDKYVFISYKENIENLLKDKALTEIEIYMDINHTIYEYKTKLDKISGNSVLFKEIKLNNYNDTFGLLWDLNGIIVRDRKNTYNVQIKYLSGDFLQFHTNNKKLENIKDFKLIIIIFEDGSKVIVPGRITKYYDTFNNHHYTFKYIGLNESTRDTIFNELFAKQRNSIHTMPMSLNKNLD
;
A
#
# COMPACT_ATOMS: atom_id res chain seq x y z
N MET A 1 3.56 18.51 7.78
CA MET A 1 2.23 19.07 7.47
C MET A 1 1.25 17.99 6.95
N PHE A 2 1.37 16.72 7.36
CA PHE A 2 0.78 15.58 6.65
C PHE A 2 -0.26 14.76 7.45
N PHE A 3 -0.67 15.22 8.63
CA PHE A 3 -1.57 14.48 9.52
C PHE A 3 -2.98 15.07 9.54
N ASN A 4 -3.91 14.42 8.83
CA ASN A 4 -5.36 14.50 9.07
C ASN A 4 -6.06 13.23 8.53
N PHE A 5 -7.36 13.07 8.79
CA PHE A 5 -8.19 11.89 8.45
C PHE A 5 -7.84 10.56 9.18
N ASN A 6 -8.50 10.20 10.28
CA ASN A 6 -9.71 10.77 10.89
C ASN A 6 -9.54 10.83 12.43
N LYS A 7 -8.53 11.60 12.91
CA LYS A 7 -8.13 11.68 14.34
C LYS A 7 -9.36 11.80 15.27
N GLN A 8 -10.33 12.65 14.90
CA GLN A 8 -11.56 12.91 15.65
C GLN A 8 -12.39 11.67 16.02
N GLU A 9 -12.59 10.67 15.17
CA GLU A 9 -13.43 9.51 15.55
C GLU A 9 -12.74 8.62 16.60
N LYS A 10 -11.44 8.37 16.43
CA LYS A 10 -10.65 7.56 17.37
C LYS A 10 -10.42 8.31 18.68
N VAL A 11 -10.11 9.60 18.59
CA VAL A 11 -10.03 10.50 19.74
C VAL A 11 -11.36 10.52 20.50
N LYS A 12 -12.51 10.60 19.82
CA LYS A 12 -13.82 10.61 20.49
C LYS A 12 -14.19 9.28 21.18
N ILE A 13 -13.72 8.15 20.66
CA ILE A 13 -13.81 6.85 21.36
C ILE A 13 -12.94 6.87 22.62
N LEU A 14 -11.71 7.38 22.51
CA LEU A 14 -10.79 7.51 23.64
C LEU A 14 -11.29 8.50 24.68
N GLU A 15 -11.82 9.66 24.30
CA GLU A 15 -12.47 10.66 25.16
C GLU A 15 -13.67 10.05 25.90
N ASN A 16 -14.50 9.24 25.24
CA ASN A 16 -15.58 8.52 25.90
C ASN A 16 -15.06 7.53 26.95
N ASN A 17 -14.05 6.73 26.61
CA ASN A 17 -13.43 5.78 27.55
C ASN A 17 -12.75 6.52 28.73
N LEU A 18 -12.06 7.63 28.45
CA LEU A 18 -11.45 8.51 29.46
C LEU A 18 -12.53 9.10 30.38
N ASN A 19 -13.65 9.58 29.84
CA ASN A 19 -14.78 10.08 30.61
C ASN A 19 -15.40 8.99 31.50
N ILE A 20 -15.54 7.77 31.00
CA ILE A 20 -16.05 6.62 31.80
C ILE A 20 -15.09 6.32 32.95
N LEU A 21 -13.77 6.23 32.69
CA LEU A 21 -12.75 6.04 33.73
C LEU A 21 -12.78 7.17 34.77
N LYS A 22 -12.76 8.43 34.30
CA LYS A 22 -12.81 9.64 35.11
C LYS A 22 -14.01 9.64 36.05
N ASN A 23 -15.20 9.35 35.53
CA ASN A 23 -16.43 9.35 36.30
C ASN A 23 -16.52 8.17 37.28
N ASN A 24 -16.11 6.96 36.85
CA ASN A 24 -16.09 5.77 37.71
C ASN A 24 -15.14 5.94 38.91
N LEU A 25 -13.93 6.45 38.66
CA LEU A 25 -12.94 6.78 39.69
C LEU A 25 -13.18 8.17 40.34
N LYS A 26 -14.28 8.84 39.98
CA LYS A 26 -14.75 10.14 40.52
C LYS A 26 -13.72 11.27 40.43
N TYR A 27 -12.81 11.25 39.45
CA TYR A 27 -11.84 12.32 39.20
C TYR A 27 -12.50 13.49 38.46
N GLU A 28 -11.86 14.66 38.47
CA GLU A 28 -12.38 15.84 37.76
C GLU A 28 -11.77 15.96 36.38
N THR A 29 -10.48 15.64 36.29
CA THR A 29 -9.68 15.67 35.07
C THR A 29 -9.15 14.27 34.75
N ALA A 30 -9.17 13.91 33.48
CA ALA A 30 -8.46 12.76 32.93
C ALA A 30 -7.83 13.18 31.59
N ILE A 31 -6.53 12.90 31.41
CA ILE A 31 -5.75 13.29 30.24
C ILE A 31 -4.92 12.11 29.76
N LEU A 32 -4.88 11.92 28.45
CA LEU A 32 -4.15 10.87 27.77
C LEU A 32 -2.86 11.41 27.17
N THR A 33 -1.73 10.91 27.62
CA THR A 33 -0.39 11.29 27.16
C THR A 33 0.31 10.14 26.45
N ILE A 34 1.15 10.48 25.46
CA ILE A 34 2.06 9.57 24.76
C ILE A 34 3.47 10.17 24.78
N PHE A 35 4.48 9.32 24.99
CA PHE A 35 5.88 9.72 25.10
C PHE A 35 6.58 9.51 23.77
N ASN A 36 7.08 10.60 23.18
CA ASN A 36 7.91 10.58 21.99
C ASN A 36 9.38 10.41 22.41
N HIS A 37 9.78 9.15 22.57
CA HIS A 37 11.12 8.73 23.01
C HIS A 37 12.26 9.36 22.18
N GLY A 38 12.12 9.44 20.85
CA GLY A 38 13.16 10.01 19.97
C GLY A 38 13.47 11.48 20.23
N ASN A 39 12.49 12.26 20.65
CA ASN A 39 12.65 13.69 20.98
C ASN A 39 12.65 13.97 22.50
N LYS A 40 12.38 12.98 23.35
CA LYS A 40 12.14 13.10 24.81
C LYS A 40 11.07 14.13 25.19
N ASN A 41 9.97 14.14 24.44
CA ASN A 41 8.82 15.02 24.61
C ASN A 41 7.51 14.25 24.89
N VAL A 42 6.49 14.94 25.38
CA VAL A 42 5.14 14.39 25.63
C VAL A 42 4.13 14.98 24.63
N GLU A 43 3.26 14.16 24.04
CA GLU A 43 2.07 14.62 23.29
C GLU A 43 0.79 14.27 24.05
N ILE A 44 -0.15 15.21 24.15
CA ILE A 44 -1.50 14.96 24.64
C ILE A 44 -2.39 14.56 23.47
N ILE A 45 -3.02 13.39 23.58
CA ILE A 45 -3.86 12.82 22.51
C ILE A 45 -5.31 13.26 22.66
N CYS A 46 -5.81 13.29 23.90
CA CYS A 46 -7.09 13.85 24.29
C CYS A 46 -7.18 14.10 25.80
N GLY A 47 -8.15 14.90 26.22
CA GLY A 47 -8.41 15.24 27.62
C GLY A 47 -9.89 15.43 27.92
N SER A 48 -10.24 15.30 29.19
CA SER A 48 -11.57 15.63 29.73
C SER A 48 -11.42 16.24 31.11
N ASP A 49 -11.95 17.44 31.30
CA ASP A 49 -12.19 18.07 32.60
C ASP A 49 -13.71 18.26 32.81
N ASN A 50 -14.13 18.55 34.03
CA ASN A 50 -15.49 19.03 34.32
C ASN A 50 -15.66 20.52 33.99
N ASP A 51 -14.56 21.29 33.88
CA ASP A 51 -14.51 22.63 33.30
C ASP A 51 -13.59 22.65 32.05
N SER A 52 -14.20 22.82 30.87
CA SER A 52 -13.48 22.87 29.59
C SER A 52 -12.50 24.04 29.47
N ASN A 53 -12.67 25.12 30.26
CA ASN A 53 -11.74 26.24 30.29
C ASN A 53 -10.49 25.90 31.12
N ARG A 54 -10.65 25.08 32.16
CA ARG A 54 -9.57 24.59 33.02
C ARG A 54 -8.68 23.58 32.29
N LEU A 55 -9.26 22.73 31.43
CA LEU A 55 -8.54 21.70 30.68
C LEU A 55 -7.32 22.25 29.92
N ASN A 56 -7.52 23.27 29.07
CA ASN A 56 -6.43 23.87 28.28
C ASN A 56 -5.27 24.40 29.13
N LYS A 57 -5.54 24.87 30.36
CA LYS A 57 -4.48 25.32 31.29
C LYS A 57 -3.72 24.12 31.85
N ILE A 58 -4.46 23.13 32.35
CA ILE A 58 -3.94 21.88 32.90
C ILE A 58 -3.05 21.16 31.88
N GLU A 59 -3.49 21.03 30.62
CA GLU A 59 -2.74 20.35 29.56
C GLU A 59 -1.33 20.95 29.35
N ASN A 60 -1.20 22.28 29.40
CA ASN A 60 0.10 22.96 29.29
C ASN A 60 0.98 22.77 30.53
N GLU A 61 0.40 22.83 31.73
CA GLU A 61 1.13 22.63 33.00
C GLU A 61 1.66 21.19 33.14
N ILE A 62 0.85 20.21 32.72
CA ILE A 62 1.24 18.79 32.64
C ILE A 62 2.40 18.58 31.67
N LEU A 63 2.31 19.11 30.44
CA LEU A 63 3.36 18.91 29.42
C LEU A 63 4.73 19.32 29.96
N ILE A 64 4.79 20.53 30.54
CA ILE A 64 6.00 21.16 31.08
C ILE A 64 6.57 20.36 32.26
N ASN A 65 5.73 19.79 33.13
CA ASN A 65 6.19 19.12 34.35
C ASN A 65 6.45 17.61 34.16
N LEU A 66 5.74 16.94 33.26
CA LEU A 66 6.07 15.57 32.83
C LEU A 66 7.40 15.54 32.06
N GLU A 67 7.62 16.43 31.08
CA GLU A 67 8.88 16.45 30.31
C GLU A 67 10.12 16.68 31.19
N LYS A 68 9.99 17.40 32.31
CA LYS A 68 11.07 17.57 33.29
C LYS A 68 11.33 16.30 34.10
N LYS A 69 10.30 15.62 34.58
CA LYS A 69 10.45 14.43 35.44
C LYS A 69 10.80 13.17 34.64
N ILE A 70 10.25 13.00 33.42
CA ILE A 70 10.51 11.83 32.56
C ILE A 70 11.98 11.73 32.12
N LYS A 71 12.68 12.87 31.97
CA LYS A 71 14.14 12.89 31.67
C LYS A 71 15.01 12.26 32.77
N ASN A 72 14.44 11.92 33.93
CA ASN A 72 15.09 11.17 35.00
C ASN A 72 14.58 9.72 35.15
N LEU A 73 13.59 9.29 34.36
CA LEU A 73 12.94 7.97 34.47
C LEU A 73 13.53 6.88 33.56
N ASP A 74 14.51 7.21 32.70
CA ASP A 74 15.12 6.28 31.73
C ASP A 74 15.91 5.10 32.33
N ASN A 75 16.05 4.99 33.66
CA ASN A 75 17.01 4.10 34.34
C ASN A 75 16.40 3.02 35.26
N GLU A 76 15.08 2.95 35.46
CA GLU A 76 14.45 1.97 36.37
C GLU A 76 13.38 1.11 35.68
N ASN A 77 13.20 -0.13 36.16
CA ASN A 77 12.13 -1.03 35.72
C ASN A 77 10.78 -0.59 36.32
N ILE A 78 10.26 0.52 35.80
CA ILE A 78 9.01 1.15 36.26
C ILE A 78 7.83 0.22 35.92
N LYS A 79 7.37 -0.55 36.91
CA LYS A 79 6.17 -1.41 36.85
C LYS A 79 5.00 -0.90 37.70
N SER A 80 5.08 0.32 38.24
CA SER A 80 4.15 0.83 39.26
C SER A 80 3.44 2.13 38.86
N LEU A 81 2.17 2.22 39.28
CA LEU A 81 1.36 3.43 39.32
C LEU A 81 2.04 4.53 40.15
N TYR A 82 2.06 5.77 39.65
CA TYR A 82 2.48 6.95 40.41
C TYR A 82 1.27 7.68 41.00
N GLU A 83 1.41 8.13 42.24
CA GLU A 83 0.41 8.93 42.96
C GLU A 83 1.12 10.12 43.62
N PHE A 84 0.53 11.31 43.49
CA PHE A 84 1.00 12.55 44.09
C PHE A 84 -0.15 13.17 44.88
N ASN A 85 0.12 13.68 46.07
CA ASN A 85 -0.89 14.29 46.95
C ASN A 85 -0.37 15.62 47.52
N ASP A 86 -1.30 16.56 47.72
CA ASP A 86 -1.07 17.93 48.19
C ASP A 86 0.19 18.56 47.52
N ASP A 87 1.23 18.95 48.28
CA ASP A 87 2.42 19.66 47.76
C ASP A 87 3.28 18.85 46.76
N ALA A 88 3.00 17.56 46.55
CA ALA A 88 3.73 16.72 45.59
C ALA A 88 3.15 16.73 44.16
N CYS A 89 1.94 17.26 43.98
CA CYS A 89 1.23 17.37 42.71
C CYS A 89 2.04 18.14 41.65
N PHE A 90 1.81 17.85 40.36
CA PHE A 90 2.36 18.60 39.24
C PHE A 90 1.62 19.93 39.00
N ILE A 91 0.42 20.09 39.57
CA ILE A 91 -0.45 21.25 39.41
C ILE A 91 -0.88 21.78 40.79
N ASP A 92 -0.50 23.00 41.12
CA ASP A 92 -0.76 23.69 42.41
C ASP A 92 -2.25 23.75 42.84
N SER A 93 -3.19 23.51 41.92
CA SER A 93 -4.64 23.47 42.19
C SER A 93 -5.21 22.09 42.48
N MET A 94 -4.40 21.03 42.34
CA MET A 94 -4.80 19.64 42.54
C MET A 94 -4.30 19.11 43.89
N LYS A 95 -5.07 18.20 44.49
CA LYS A 95 -4.78 17.59 45.79
C LYS A 95 -4.49 16.11 45.73
N THR A 96 -4.98 15.44 44.70
CA THR A 96 -4.56 14.08 44.34
C THR A 96 -4.42 14.01 42.83
N GLU A 97 -3.27 13.51 42.39
CA GLU A 97 -2.97 13.18 41.00
C GLU A 97 -2.50 11.73 40.92
N ILE A 98 -2.86 11.04 39.84
CA ILE A 98 -2.41 9.68 39.54
C ILE A 98 -1.93 9.61 38.10
N CYS A 99 -0.78 8.98 37.87
CA CYS A 99 -0.29 8.65 36.55
C CYS A 99 -0.21 7.12 36.39
N ILE A 100 -1.04 6.61 35.48
CA ILE A 100 -1.09 5.21 35.06
C ILE A 100 -0.18 5.06 33.84
N PRO A 101 0.95 4.35 33.90
CA PRO A 101 1.78 4.09 32.73
C PRO A 101 1.07 3.19 31.70
N LEU A 102 1.30 3.45 30.41
CA LEU A 102 0.83 2.66 29.28
C LEU A 102 2.00 1.88 28.68
N TYR A 103 1.89 0.56 28.58
CA TYR A 103 3.00 -0.31 28.13
C TYR A 103 2.76 -0.90 26.74
N LEU A 104 3.78 -0.89 25.89
CA LEU A 104 3.86 -1.61 24.63
C LEU A 104 4.81 -2.80 24.79
N GLY A 105 4.33 -4.01 24.49
CA GLY A 105 5.12 -5.25 24.57
C GLY A 105 4.27 -6.45 24.99
N ASN A 106 4.96 -7.56 25.25
CA ASN A 106 4.47 -8.69 26.03
C ASN A 106 5.27 -8.74 27.34
N ASP A 107 4.83 -9.52 28.33
CA ASP A 107 5.32 -9.58 29.73
C ASP A 107 6.85 -9.51 29.96
N GLU A 108 7.65 -10.04 29.02
CA GLU A 108 9.12 -10.06 29.10
C GLU A 108 9.80 -8.74 28.63
N ASN A 109 9.10 -7.86 27.90
CA ASN A 109 9.63 -6.64 27.29
C ASN A 109 8.60 -5.49 27.30
N GLU A 110 8.00 -5.21 28.44
CA GLU A 110 7.05 -4.09 28.62
C GLU A 110 7.74 -2.72 28.60
N ARG A 111 7.53 -1.90 27.57
CA ARG A 111 8.07 -0.52 27.50
C ARG A 111 6.97 0.52 27.66
N ILE A 112 7.19 1.51 28.52
CA ILE A 112 6.25 2.64 28.68
C ILE A 112 6.23 3.51 27.42
N ILE A 113 5.06 3.68 26.81
CA ILE A 113 4.81 4.55 25.64
C ILE A 113 3.99 5.79 25.96
N GLY A 114 3.53 5.96 27.20
CA GLY A 114 2.67 7.07 27.60
C GLY A 114 2.09 6.88 28.99
N GLY A 115 1.06 7.65 29.30
CA GLY A 115 0.31 7.50 30.55
C GLY A 115 -1.07 8.14 30.54
N ILE A 116 -1.98 7.57 31.33
CA ILE A 116 -3.26 8.22 31.69
C ILE A 116 -3.00 9.00 32.98
N TYR A 117 -3.12 10.32 32.90
CA TYR A 117 -3.09 11.21 34.05
C TYR A 117 -4.53 11.45 34.54
N LEU A 118 -4.75 11.38 35.85
CA LEU A 118 -6.02 11.65 36.52
C LEU A 118 -5.79 12.66 37.65
N SER A 119 -6.66 13.67 37.82
CA SER A 119 -6.51 14.63 38.93
C SER A 119 -7.82 15.18 39.51
N SER A 120 -7.74 15.63 40.77
CA SER A 120 -8.85 16.22 41.52
C SER A 120 -8.36 17.23 42.55
N THR A 121 -9.18 18.25 42.80
CA THR A 121 -9.06 19.27 43.85
C THR A 121 -9.35 18.73 45.26
N LYS A 122 -9.65 17.44 45.40
CA LYS A 122 -10.02 16.76 46.65
C LYS A 122 -9.03 15.63 46.92
N ASN A 123 -8.55 15.54 48.16
CA ASN A 123 -7.76 14.41 48.62
C ASN A 123 -8.56 13.10 48.45
N LYS A 124 -7.93 12.07 47.92
CA LYS A 124 -8.50 10.72 47.77
C LYS A 124 -7.60 9.67 48.38
N THR A 125 -8.19 8.55 48.75
CA THR A 125 -7.50 7.32 49.12
C THR A 125 -7.42 6.37 47.93
N LYS A 126 -6.42 5.48 47.90
CA LYS A 126 -6.34 4.38 46.93
C LYS A 126 -7.60 3.52 46.99
N ASP A 127 -8.35 3.53 45.90
CA ASP A 127 -9.52 2.70 45.64
C ASP A 127 -9.48 2.32 44.14
N LEU A 128 -8.44 1.55 43.80
CA LEU A 128 -8.01 1.23 42.42
C LEU A 128 -8.19 -0.26 42.07
N ASP A 129 -9.03 -0.97 42.84
CA ASP A 129 -9.31 -2.41 42.68
C ASP A 129 -9.93 -2.76 41.30
N ASN A 130 -10.34 -1.75 40.52
CA ASN A 130 -10.73 -1.88 39.10
C ASN A 130 -9.53 -1.96 38.14
N LEU A 131 -8.55 -2.83 38.42
CA LEU A 131 -7.41 -3.07 37.51
C LEU A 131 -7.88 -3.42 36.08
N ASP A 132 -8.96 -4.18 35.94
CA ASP A 132 -9.53 -4.59 34.64
C ASP A 132 -9.90 -3.40 33.74
N LEU A 133 -10.42 -2.31 34.31
CA LEU A 133 -10.78 -1.11 33.53
C LEU A 133 -9.52 -0.39 33.05
N THR A 134 -8.48 -0.33 33.89
CA THR A 134 -7.17 0.22 33.55
C THR A 134 -6.51 -0.60 32.44
N ASN A 135 -6.46 -1.92 32.59
CA ASN A 135 -5.90 -2.85 31.61
C ASN A 135 -6.65 -2.77 30.27
N LYS A 136 -7.98 -2.71 30.30
CA LYS A 136 -8.81 -2.55 29.10
C LYS A 136 -8.49 -1.25 28.36
N ILE A 137 -8.40 -0.13 29.07
CA ILE A 137 -8.12 1.16 28.45
C ILE A 137 -6.68 1.20 27.92
N SER A 138 -5.70 0.62 28.63
CA SER A 138 -4.35 0.46 28.09
C SER A 138 -4.32 -0.37 26.80
N ASN A 139 -5.12 -1.43 26.70
CA ASN A 139 -5.22 -2.24 25.49
C ASN A 139 -5.90 -1.50 24.32
N ASP A 140 -7.02 -0.81 24.57
CA ASP A 140 -7.68 0.05 23.56
C ASP A 140 -6.72 1.14 23.03
N LEU A 141 -5.89 1.70 23.93
CA LEU A 141 -4.87 2.71 23.62
C LEU A 141 -3.70 2.15 22.83
N ASN A 142 -3.16 1.00 23.24
CA ASN A 142 -2.10 0.29 22.52
C ASN A 142 -2.54 0.01 21.08
N MET A 143 -3.75 -0.50 20.89
CA MET A 143 -4.29 -0.77 19.54
C MET A 143 -4.40 0.51 18.69
N ILE A 144 -4.85 1.63 19.25
CA ILE A 144 -4.94 2.90 18.51
C ILE A 144 -3.55 3.51 18.25
N TYR A 145 -2.60 3.37 19.17
CA TYR A 145 -1.22 3.82 18.98
C TYR A 145 -0.51 3.01 17.89
N ILE A 146 -0.57 1.68 17.95
CA ILE A 146 -0.01 0.77 16.94
C ILE A 146 -0.60 1.09 15.56
N GLU A 147 -1.93 1.25 15.47
CA GLU A 147 -2.60 1.59 14.20
C GLU A 147 -2.21 2.99 13.68
N SER A 148 -1.95 3.95 14.58
CA SER A 148 -1.48 5.30 14.23
C SER A 148 -0.01 5.30 13.77
N LYS A 149 0.88 4.60 14.49
CA LYS A 149 2.28 4.36 14.09
C LYS A 149 2.31 3.66 12.73
N PHE A 150 1.60 2.54 12.56
CA PHE A 150 1.50 1.81 11.30
C PHE A 150 1.06 2.70 10.13
N LYS A 151 -0.01 3.48 10.29
CA LYS A 151 -0.47 4.44 9.26
C LYS A 151 0.58 5.51 8.96
N SER A 152 1.32 5.98 9.96
CA SER A 152 2.38 6.97 9.80
C SER A 152 3.59 6.40 9.03
N ILE A 153 4.06 5.21 9.41
CA ILE A 153 5.12 4.47 8.73
C ILE A 153 4.74 4.24 7.26
N PHE A 154 3.54 3.71 7.02
CA PHE A 154 3.07 3.43 5.67
C PHE A 154 3.01 4.69 4.80
N ASN A 155 2.55 5.82 5.35
CA ASN A 155 2.54 7.08 4.62
C ASN A 155 3.96 7.57 4.26
N ILE A 156 4.97 7.29 5.12
CA ILE A 156 6.37 7.58 4.83
C ILE A 156 6.90 6.65 3.73
N ILE A 157 6.64 5.33 3.81
CA ILE A 157 6.99 4.36 2.76
C ILE A 157 6.39 4.79 1.41
N VAL A 158 5.10 5.16 1.37
CA VAL A 158 4.43 5.68 0.17
C VAL A 158 5.11 6.93 -0.38
N GLY A 159 5.50 7.88 0.47
CA GLY A 159 6.22 9.08 0.07
C GLY A 159 7.59 8.77 -0.55
N LEU A 160 8.34 7.83 0.06
CA LEU A 160 9.63 7.37 -0.44
C LEU A 160 9.50 6.64 -1.77
N LEU A 161 8.54 5.71 -1.90
CA LEU A 161 8.25 5.00 -3.16
C LEU A 161 7.84 5.95 -4.29
N THR A 162 7.02 6.95 -3.97
CA THR A 162 6.67 8.04 -4.90
C THR A 162 7.93 8.78 -5.37
N LYS A 163 8.85 9.09 -4.44
CA LYS A 163 10.06 9.85 -4.74
C LYS A 163 11.07 9.05 -5.59
N ILE A 164 11.20 7.74 -5.38
CA ILE A 164 12.01 6.86 -6.24
C ILE A 164 11.47 6.87 -7.68
N ALA A 165 10.16 6.75 -7.86
CA ALA A 165 9.52 6.76 -9.18
C ALA A 165 9.64 8.11 -9.93
N GLU A 166 9.87 9.21 -9.21
CA GLU A 166 10.15 10.52 -9.83
C GLU A 166 11.56 10.63 -10.40
N GLU A 167 12.56 10.12 -9.66
CA GLU A 167 13.96 10.17 -10.07
C GLU A 167 14.28 9.06 -11.10
N ASN A 168 13.69 7.89 -10.90
CA ASN A 168 13.86 6.72 -11.76
C ASN A 168 12.63 6.46 -12.63
N LYS A 169 12.68 6.95 -13.88
CA LYS A 169 11.70 6.69 -14.94
C LYS A 169 11.63 5.21 -15.37
N THR A 170 12.58 4.38 -14.95
CA THR A 170 12.57 2.93 -15.17
C THR A 170 12.04 2.12 -13.97
N TYR A 171 11.70 2.80 -12.85
CA TYR A 171 11.11 2.16 -11.67
C TYR A 171 9.59 2.03 -11.79
N ASP A 172 9.09 0.80 -11.78
CA ASP A 172 7.66 0.54 -11.77
C ASP A 172 7.09 0.79 -10.36
N GLU A 173 6.17 1.76 -10.24
CA GLU A 173 5.48 2.09 -8.98
C GLU A 173 4.70 0.91 -8.36
N SER A 174 4.45 -0.16 -9.11
CA SER A 174 3.83 -1.40 -8.59
C SER A 174 4.86 -2.40 -8.04
N HIS A 175 6.11 -2.40 -8.53
CA HIS A 175 7.16 -3.36 -8.17
C HIS A 175 7.28 -3.65 -6.66
N PRO A 176 7.51 -2.65 -5.77
CA PRO A 176 7.64 -2.90 -4.32
C PRO A 176 6.39 -3.51 -3.68
N TYR A 177 5.20 -3.23 -4.23
CA TYR A 177 3.95 -3.84 -3.77
C TYR A 177 3.79 -5.28 -4.28
N ASN A 178 4.23 -5.57 -5.51
CA ASN A 178 4.24 -6.92 -6.08
C ASN A 178 5.23 -7.81 -5.32
N VAL A 179 6.43 -7.32 -5.04
CA VAL A 179 7.43 -8.01 -4.19
C VAL A 179 6.84 -8.27 -2.81
N ALA A 180 6.23 -7.28 -2.15
CA ALA A 180 5.56 -7.48 -0.86
C ALA A 180 4.43 -8.51 -0.92
N TYR A 181 3.58 -8.48 -1.95
CA TYR A 181 2.50 -9.43 -2.17
C TYR A 181 3.02 -10.88 -2.32
N PHE A 182 4.03 -11.10 -3.17
CA PHE A 182 4.64 -12.42 -3.32
C PHE A 182 5.35 -12.88 -2.03
N SER A 183 6.12 -12.00 -1.37
CA SER A 183 6.78 -12.30 -0.10
C SER A 183 5.79 -12.73 0.99
N VAL A 184 4.65 -12.03 1.12
CA VAL A 184 3.60 -12.39 2.09
C VAL A 184 2.98 -13.75 1.79
N LEU A 185 2.70 -14.07 0.53
CA LEU A 185 2.17 -15.39 0.15
C LEU A 185 3.17 -16.52 0.41
N ILE A 186 4.47 -16.27 0.18
CA ILE A 186 5.55 -17.23 0.45
C ILE A 186 5.73 -17.41 1.97
N ALA A 187 5.71 -16.32 2.75
CA ALA A 187 5.79 -16.36 4.21
C ALA A 187 4.62 -17.12 4.86
N LYS A 188 3.39 -16.96 4.32
CA LYS A 188 2.22 -17.74 4.76
C LYS A 188 2.30 -19.21 4.36
N GLU A 189 2.84 -19.55 3.19
CA GLU A 189 3.13 -20.95 2.80
C GLU A 189 4.20 -21.60 3.70
N LEU A 190 5.15 -20.81 4.22
CA LEU A 190 6.16 -21.23 5.18
C LEU A 190 5.65 -21.27 6.64
N ASN A 191 4.39 -20.88 6.89
CA ASN A 191 3.74 -20.82 8.22
C ASN A 191 4.42 -19.88 9.22
N LEU A 192 4.99 -18.77 8.74
CA LEU A 192 5.52 -17.70 9.61
C LEU A 192 4.38 -16.95 10.32
N SER A 193 4.67 -16.34 11.47
CA SER A 193 3.69 -15.58 12.24
C SER A 193 3.28 -14.27 11.55
N GLU A 194 2.10 -13.74 11.87
CA GLU A 194 1.65 -12.44 11.33
C GLU A 194 2.60 -11.28 11.70
N LYS A 195 3.40 -11.41 12.77
CA LYS A 195 4.48 -10.46 13.11
C LYS A 195 5.62 -10.53 12.10
N GLU A 196 6.15 -11.73 11.84
CA GLU A 196 7.21 -11.95 10.84
C GLU A 196 6.74 -11.52 9.43
N ILE A 197 5.52 -11.93 9.04
CA ILE A 197 4.87 -11.54 7.79
C ILE A 197 4.79 -10.01 7.66
N SER A 198 4.42 -9.29 8.72
CA SER A 198 4.35 -7.83 8.72
C SER A 198 5.71 -7.17 8.48
N ASN A 199 6.79 -7.73 9.06
CA ASN A 199 8.14 -7.20 8.89
C ASN A 199 8.70 -7.53 7.50
N ILE A 200 8.49 -8.76 7.02
CA ILE A 200 8.77 -9.18 5.64
C ILE A 200 8.09 -8.23 4.65
N GLN A 201 6.85 -7.85 4.90
CA GLN A 201 6.10 -6.92 4.06
C GLN A 201 6.70 -5.51 4.06
N ILE A 202 7.05 -4.96 5.23
CA ILE A 202 7.70 -3.63 5.34
C ILE A 202 9.07 -3.65 4.64
N ALA A 203 9.89 -4.67 4.88
CA ALA A 203 11.17 -4.86 4.21
C ALA A 203 11.01 -5.00 2.68
N SER A 204 10.01 -5.77 2.23
CA SER A 204 9.72 -5.94 0.80
C SER A 204 9.34 -4.62 0.12
N MET A 205 8.65 -3.71 0.81
CA MET A 205 8.34 -2.39 0.27
C MET A 205 9.53 -1.42 0.29
N LEU A 206 10.54 -1.67 1.14
CA LEU A 206 11.69 -0.78 1.35
C LEU A 206 13.02 -1.30 0.77
N HIS A 207 13.07 -2.54 0.25
CA HIS A 207 14.30 -3.17 -0.25
C HIS A 207 15.10 -2.27 -1.21
N ASP A 208 14.36 -1.58 -2.09
CA ASP A 208 14.87 -0.75 -3.16
C ASP A 208 15.05 0.74 -2.80
N VAL A 209 14.76 1.15 -1.55
CA VAL A 209 14.66 2.58 -1.18
C VAL A 209 15.94 3.37 -1.44
N GLY A 210 17.10 2.73 -1.29
CA GLY A 210 18.42 3.28 -1.55
C GLY A 210 18.69 3.65 -3.02
N LYS A 211 17.85 3.23 -3.98
CA LYS A 211 17.98 3.65 -5.38
C LYS A 211 17.79 5.16 -5.59
N ILE A 212 17.18 5.87 -4.63
CA ILE A 212 17.11 7.34 -4.61
C ILE A 212 18.49 8.04 -4.59
N PHE A 213 19.55 7.37 -4.14
CA PHE A 213 20.92 7.91 -4.11
C PHE A 213 21.79 7.47 -5.31
N ILE A 214 21.25 6.64 -6.21
CA ILE A 214 21.95 6.19 -7.41
C ILE A 214 21.73 7.22 -8.53
N ASN A 215 22.82 7.70 -9.14
CA ASN A 215 22.75 8.71 -10.19
C ASN A 215 21.77 8.35 -11.34
N ASN A 216 20.78 9.20 -11.59
CA ASN A 216 19.73 8.98 -12.58
C ASN A 216 20.23 8.67 -14.00
N ASN A 217 21.41 9.15 -14.42
CA ASN A 217 21.97 8.85 -15.75
C ASN A 217 22.49 7.40 -15.86
N ILE A 218 22.93 6.83 -14.74
CA ILE A 218 23.29 5.41 -14.64
C ILE A 218 22.00 4.60 -14.47
N LEU A 219 21.13 4.98 -13.54
CA LEU A 219 19.94 4.22 -13.19
C LEU A 219 18.95 4.05 -14.37
N ASN A 220 18.73 5.11 -15.16
CA ASN A 220 17.82 5.11 -16.32
C ASN A 220 18.49 4.71 -17.66
N LYS A 221 19.63 4.01 -17.63
CA LYS A 221 20.44 3.71 -18.82
C LYS A 221 19.83 2.58 -19.67
N ASN A 222 19.61 2.83 -20.95
CA ASN A 222 19.05 1.86 -21.91
C ASN A 222 20.04 0.77 -22.40
N THR A 223 21.24 0.66 -21.82
CA THR A 223 22.26 -0.31 -22.21
C THR A 223 22.88 -0.97 -20.98
N PRO A 224 23.50 -2.17 -21.12
CA PRO A 224 24.13 -2.85 -20.00
C PRO A 224 25.10 -1.96 -19.20
N TYR A 225 25.17 -2.25 -17.91
CA TYR A 225 26.17 -1.67 -17.01
C TYR A 225 27.54 -2.30 -17.29
N ASN A 226 28.58 -1.47 -17.32
CA ASN A 226 29.95 -1.95 -17.15
C ASN A 226 30.23 -2.22 -15.67
N ASP A 227 31.30 -2.95 -15.37
CA ASP A 227 31.63 -3.42 -14.02
C ASP A 227 31.61 -2.27 -12.98
N LYS A 228 32.12 -1.07 -13.31
CA LYS A 228 32.13 0.08 -12.39
C LYS A 228 30.75 0.69 -12.18
N GLU A 229 29.89 0.70 -13.20
CA GLU A 229 28.48 1.09 -13.05
C GLU A 229 27.74 0.06 -12.19
N PHE A 230 28.03 -1.23 -12.37
CA PHE A 230 27.40 -2.31 -11.61
C PHE A 230 27.81 -2.30 -10.13
N GLU A 231 29.10 -2.18 -9.80
CA GLU A 231 29.56 -2.04 -8.40
C GLU A 231 28.95 -0.79 -7.73
N TYR A 232 28.82 0.32 -8.45
CA TYR A 232 28.15 1.52 -7.93
C TYR A 232 26.64 1.27 -7.67
N ILE A 233 25.95 0.55 -8.56
CA ILE A 233 24.54 0.17 -8.37
C ILE A 233 24.35 -0.77 -7.18
N LYS A 234 25.26 -1.72 -6.93
CA LYS A 234 25.18 -2.62 -5.75
C LYS A 234 25.03 -1.85 -4.43
N GLY A 235 25.65 -0.67 -4.36
CA GLY A 235 25.60 0.22 -3.20
C GLY A 235 24.19 0.64 -2.76
N HIS A 236 23.17 0.51 -3.61
CA HIS A 236 21.78 0.78 -3.20
C HIS A 236 21.33 -0.09 -2.02
N SER A 237 21.84 -1.33 -1.88
CA SER A 237 21.55 -2.21 -0.73
C SER A 237 21.97 -1.57 0.61
N ILE A 238 23.16 -0.98 0.66
CA ILE A 238 23.70 -0.25 1.81
C ILE A 238 22.97 1.09 2.01
N TYR A 239 22.61 1.78 0.94
CA TYR A 239 21.79 3.00 1.04
C TYR A 239 20.37 2.70 1.55
N SER A 240 19.79 1.57 1.17
CA SER A 240 18.52 1.09 1.69
C SER A 240 18.63 0.76 3.18
N TYR A 241 19.68 0.01 3.60
CA TYR A 241 19.98 -0.24 5.01
C TYR A 241 20.02 1.07 5.81
N ASN A 242 20.77 2.08 5.36
CA ASN A 242 20.91 3.36 6.07
C ASN A 242 19.56 4.09 6.24
N VAL A 243 18.75 4.19 5.18
CA VAL A 243 17.41 4.81 5.25
C VAL A 243 16.46 4.01 6.15
N VAL A 244 16.46 2.68 6.02
CA VAL A 244 15.58 1.84 6.84
C VAL A 244 15.99 1.94 8.31
N ASN A 245 17.28 1.90 8.63
CA ASN A 245 17.80 2.06 9.99
C ASN A 245 17.42 3.42 10.63
N GLU A 246 17.47 4.52 9.86
CA GLU A 246 16.99 5.83 10.33
C GLU A 246 15.47 5.79 10.61
N LEU A 247 14.68 5.18 9.72
CA LEU A 247 13.23 5.01 9.91
C LEU A 247 12.87 4.06 11.06
N THR A 248 13.62 2.98 11.26
CA THR A 248 13.38 1.97 12.31
C THR A 248 13.92 2.40 13.66
N SER A 249 14.89 3.32 13.73
CA SER A 249 15.31 3.97 14.98
C SER A 249 14.16 4.74 15.68
N LEU A 250 13.10 5.09 14.95
CA LEU A 250 11.87 5.71 15.45
C LEU A 250 10.77 4.68 15.81
N LEU A 251 11.06 3.39 15.67
CA LEU A 251 10.15 2.25 15.73
C LEU A 251 10.77 1.13 16.56
N ASP A 252 10.70 1.27 17.89
CA ASP A 252 11.32 0.37 18.87
C ASP A 252 10.82 -1.10 18.77
N ASN A 253 11.32 -1.81 17.77
CA ASN A 253 10.92 -3.16 17.35
C ASN A 253 12.17 -4.06 17.32
N ASN A 254 12.15 -5.19 18.03
CA ASN A 254 13.31 -6.09 18.16
C ASN A 254 13.64 -6.93 16.89
N ILE A 255 13.48 -6.37 15.68
CA ILE A 255 13.73 -7.07 14.39
C ILE A 255 14.40 -6.09 13.42
N ASN A 256 15.57 -6.49 12.92
CA ASN A 256 16.42 -5.67 12.06
C ASN A 256 15.90 -5.61 10.61
N ILE A 257 14.86 -4.82 10.36
CA ILE A 257 14.28 -4.64 9.01
C ILE A 257 15.34 -4.10 8.04
N GLU A 258 16.25 -3.26 8.53
CA GLU A 258 17.41 -2.75 7.80
C GLU A 258 18.36 -3.87 7.33
N ASP A 259 18.68 -4.88 8.15
CA ASP A 259 19.49 -6.04 7.71
C ASP A 259 18.73 -6.91 6.71
N ILE A 260 17.42 -7.11 6.91
CA ILE A 260 16.58 -7.84 5.95
C ILE A 260 16.67 -7.19 4.55
N VAL A 261 16.64 -5.85 4.54
CA VAL A 261 16.76 -5.01 3.34
C VAL A 261 18.20 -4.97 2.79
N LYS A 262 19.22 -4.97 3.65
CA LYS A 262 20.64 -5.03 3.27
C LYS A 262 20.96 -6.28 2.45
N TYR A 263 20.50 -7.44 2.91
CA TYR A 263 20.87 -8.75 2.37
C TYR A 263 19.91 -9.30 1.30
N HIS A 264 18.93 -8.51 0.83
CA HIS A 264 17.92 -8.97 -0.14
C HIS A 264 18.48 -9.34 -1.52
N HIS A 265 19.75 -9.02 -1.81
CA HIS A 265 20.46 -9.39 -3.03
C HIS A 265 21.57 -10.44 -2.81
N GLU A 266 21.69 -11.00 -1.60
CA GLU A 266 22.56 -12.15 -1.39
C GLU A 266 22.03 -13.39 -2.13
N ASN A 267 22.97 -14.22 -2.61
CA ASN A 267 22.66 -15.49 -3.27
C ASN A 267 22.91 -16.64 -2.30
N TYR A 268 22.08 -17.68 -2.33
CA TYR A 268 22.16 -18.80 -1.38
C TYR A 268 23.53 -19.51 -1.36
N ASP A 269 24.30 -19.47 -2.46
CA ASP A 269 25.67 -19.99 -2.57
C ASP A 269 26.79 -19.04 -2.07
N GLY A 270 26.49 -17.77 -1.80
CA GLY A 270 27.47 -16.74 -1.41
C GLY A 270 28.05 -15.93 -2.58
N THR A 271 27.54 -16.07 -3.80
CA THR A 271 27.92 -15.25 -4.96
C THR A 271 27.23 -13.88 -5.02
N GLY A 272 26.56 -13.48 -3.94
CA GLY A 272 25.73 -12.29 -3.84
C GLY A 272 26.49 -11.02 -3.44
N TYR A 273 25.74 -10.06 -2.93
CA TYR A 273 26.23 -8.81 -2.35
C TYR A 273 25.19 -8.27 -1.34
N PRO A 274 25.56 -7.40 -0.37
CA PRO A 274 26.82 -6.65 -0.26
C PRO A 274 28.04 -7.40 0.34
N GLU A 275 27.86 -8.52 1.05
CA GLU A 275 28.90 -9.13 1.87
C GLU A 275 29.27 -10.57 1.46
N GLY A 276 28.49 -11.22 0.60
CA GLY A 276 28.75 -12.58 0.13
C GLY A 276 28.45 -13.67 1.17
N ILE A 277 27.59 -13.33 2.14
CA ILE A 277 27.05 -14.30 3.11
C ILE A 277 26.14 -15.32 2.41
N LYS A 278 25.98 -16.51 2.97
CA LYS A 278 25.43 -17.67 2.25
C LYS A 278 24.45 -18.49 3.09
N LYS A 279 23.61 -19.25 2.40
CA LYS A 279 22.66 -20.21 2.98
C LYS A 279 21.86 -19.66 4.16
N GLU A 280 22.04 -20.23 5.35
CA GLU A 280 21.37 -19.85 6.59
C GLU A 280 21.96 -18.61 7.28
N ASP A 281 23.16 -18.14 6.89
CA ASP A 281 23.73 -16.87 7.38
C ASP A 281 22.92 -15.66 6.86
N ILE A 282 22.23 -15.84 5.71
CA ILE A 282 21.30 -14.85 5.14
C ILE A 282 19.97 -14.90 5.91
N PRO A 283 19.37 -13.77 6.32
CA PRO A 283 18.02 -13.77 6.94
C PRO A 283 16.99 -14.51 6.08
N LEU A 284 16.03 -15.20 6.71
CA LEU A 284 15.00 -15.95 6.00
C LEU A 284 14.12 -15.02 5.17
N GLU A 285 13.85 -13.85 5.72
CA GLU A 285 13.11 -12.75 5.15
C GLU A 285 13.81 -12.20 3.89
N SER A 286 15.13 -12.01 3.93
CA SER A 286 15.92 -11.63 2.74
C SER A 286 15.87 -12.70 1.66
N ARG A 287 15.94 -13.98 2.04
CA ARG A 287 15.81 -15.13 1.10
C ARG A 287 14.41 -15.21 0.47
N ILE A 288 13.36 -14.83 1.21
CA ILE A 288 11.99 -14.70 0.68
C ILE A 288 11.91 -13.53 -0.32
N ILE A 289 12.43 -12.35 0.04
CA ILE A 289 12.44 -11.15 -0.82
C ILE A 289 13.24 -11.40 -2.10
N ARG A 290 14.41 -12.05 -2.01
CA ARG A 290 15.26 -12.42 -3.15
C ARG A 290 14.49 -13.20 -4.23
N VAL A 291 13.61 -14.10 -3.79
CA VAL A 291 12.74 -14.89 -4.66
C VAL A 291 11.54 -14.09 -5.14
N ALA A 292 10.94 -13.24 -4.31
CA ALA A 292 9.80 -12.39 -4.67
C ALA A 292 10.13 -11.29 -5.70
N ASP A 293 11.26 -10.59 -5.57
CA ASP A 293 11.81 -9.70 -6.60
C ASP A 293 12.01 -10.48 -7.91
N SER A 294 12.67 -11.64 -7.84
CA SER A 294 12.92 -12.47 -9.01
C SER A 294 11.62 -12.94 -9.70
N ILE A 295 10.54 -13.17 -8.95
CA ILE A 295 9.21 -13.48 -9.49
C ILE A 295 8.63 -12.26 -10.22
N ASP A 296 8.54 -11.08 -9.57
CA ASP A 296 8.07 -9.86 -10.24
C ASP A 296 8.90 -9.54 -11.49
N ALA A 297 10.22 -9.63 -11.40
CA ALA A 297 11.14 -9.42 -12.51
C ALA A 297 10.97 -10.43 -13.66
N MET A 298 10.24 -11.53 -13.47
CA MET A 298 9.85 -12.48 -14.52
C MET A 298 8.44 -12.23 -15.05
N VAL A 299 7.46 -11.94 -14.20
CA VAL A 299 6.04 -11.86 -14.60
C VAL A 299 5.59 -10.45 -15.01
N SER A 300 6.27 -9.40 -14.52
CA SER A 300 5.89 -7.99 -14.73
C SER A 300 6.62 -7.36 -15.92
N LYS A 301 5.86 -6.61 -16.75
CA LYS A 301 6.29 -6.04 -18.03
C LYS A 301 7.23 -4.83 -17.88
N ARG A 302 8.54 -5.10 -17.84
CA ARG A 302 9.63 -4.09 -17.88
C ARG A 302 9.96 -3.71 -19.33
N VAL A 303 10.43 -2.48 -19.55
CA VAL A 303 10.65 -1.86 -20.90
C VAL A 303 11.51 -2.70 -21.85
N TYR A 304 12.45 -3.48 -21.32
CA TYR A 304 13.48 -4.20 -22.08
C TYR A 304 13.29 -5.74 -22.10
N LYS A 305 12.14 -6.27 -21.66
CA LYS A 305 11.96 -7.71 -21.44
C LYS A 305 10.51 -8.16 -21.63
N GLU A 306 10.31 -9.24 -22.39
CA GLU A 306 9.00 -9.94 -22.47
C GLU A 306 8.69 -10.71 -21.18
N THR A 307 7.40 -10.77 -20.84
CA THR A 307 6.93 -11.38 -19.60
C THR A 307 6.87 -12.90 -19.69
N LYS A 308 7.16 -13.56 -18.57
CA LYS A 308 7.11 -15.02 -18.43
C LYS A 308 5.79 -15.46 -17.80
N SER A 309 5.29 -16.64 -18.18
CA SER A 309 4.17 -17.23 -17.45
C SER A 309 4.61 -17.66 -16.03
N PHE A 310 3.64 -17.92 -15.15
CA PHE A 310 3.93 -18.54 -13.86
C PHE A 310 4.59 -19.94 -14.01
N ILE A 311 4.33 -20.66 -15.10
CA ILE A 311 4.95 -21.97 -15.38
C ILE A 311 6.43 -21.80 -15.74
N ASP A 312 6.76 -20.85 -16.62
CA ASP A 312 8.15 -20.55 -16.98
C ASP A 312 8.94 -20.00 -15.78
N SER A 313 8.27 -19.21 -14.94
CA SER A 313 8.83 -18.70 -13.69
C SER A 313 9.12 -19.83 -12.70
N ILE A 314 8.24 -20.83 -12.58
CA ILE A 314 8.48 -22.06 -11.80
C ILE A 314 9.71 -22.84 -12.34
N ILE A 315 9.92 -22.88 -13.65
CA ILE A 315 11.08 -23.54 -14.27
C ILE A 315 12.38 -22.77 -13.96
N ASP A 316 12.38 -21.46 -14.10
CA ASP A 316 13.54 -20.61 -13.77
C ASP A 316 13.89 -20.64 -12.27
N LEU A 317 12.90 -20.59 -11.36
CA LEU A 317 13.13 -20.73 -9.92
C LEU A 317 13.77 -22.08 -9.58
N LYS A 318 13.30 -23.18 -10.21
CA LYS A 318 13.87 -24.52 -10.02
C LYS A 318 15.29 -24.65 -10.57
N ARG A 319 15.62 -24.00 -11.68
CA ARG A 319 16.96 -24.04 -12.28
C ARG A 319 18.02 -23.34 -11.41
N ASN A 320 17.62 -22.30 -10.68
CA ASN A 320 18.51 -21.50 -9.82
C ASN A 320 18.33 -21.83 -8.32
N LYS A 321 17.69 -22.95 -8.00
CA LYS A 321 17.60 -23.50 -6.64
C LYS A 321 19.00 -23.91 -6.16
N GLU A 322 19.28 -23.71 -4.88
CA GLU A 322 20.56 -24.02 -4.20
C GLU A 322 21.76 -23.14 -4.61
N THR A 323 21.63 -22.34 -5.68
CA THR A 323 22.62 -21.34 -6.13
C THR A 323 22.15 -19.93 -5.76
N LEU A 324 21.20 -19.36 -6.51
CA LEU A 324 20.62 -18.06 -6.19
C LEU A 324 19.63 -18.15 -5.02
N TYR A 325 18.83 -19.22 -4.96
CA TYR A 325 17.63 -19.28 -4.12
C TYR A 325 17.62 -20.43 -3.12
N ASP A 326 17.08 -20.16 -1.92
CA ASP A 326 16.91 -21.13 -0.84
C ASP A 326 15.98 -22.31 -1.26
N PRO A 327 16.38 -23.57 -1.00
CA PRO A 327 15.60 -24.74 -1.36
C PRO A 327 14.16 -24.77 -0.84
N LYS A 328 13.94 -24.28 0.38
CA LYS A 328 12.65 -24.23 1.09
C LYS A 328 11.77 -23.12 0.51
N VAL A 329 12.35 -21.93 0.31
CA VAL A 329 11.67 -20.77 -0.27
C VAL A 329 11.22 -21.10 -1.71
N VAL A 330 12.08 -21.69 -2.54
CA VAL A 330 11.70 -22.13 -3.90
C VAL A 330 10.53 -23.12 -3.88
N ASN A 331 10.55 -24.10 -2.96
CA ASN A 331 9.45 -25.07 -2.86
C ASN A 331 8.12 -24.36 -2.50
N ALA A 332 8.13 -23.43 -1.54
CA ALA A 332 6.97 -22.64 -1.15
C ALA A 332 6.46 -21.74 -2.30
N SER A 333 7.35 -21.01 -2.97
CA SER A 333 7.02 -20.18 -4.13
C SER A 333 6.39 -20.98 -5.27
N VAL A 334 6.86 -22.21 -5.52
CA VAL A 334 6.26 -23.09 -6.56
C VAL A 334 4.83 -23.49 -6.20
N ASN A 335 4.51 -23.71 -4.92
CA ASN A 335 3.15 -23.99 -4.48
C ASN A 335 2.24 -22.75 -4.61
N VAL A 336 2.74 -21.58 -4.20
CA VAL A 336 2.05 -20.29 -4.38
C VAL A 336 1.73 -20.04 -5.86
N LEU A 337 2.72 -20.08 -6.74
CA LEU A 337 2.56 -19.82 -8.18
C LEU A 337 1.60 -20.83 -8.87
N LYS A 338 1.62 -22.11 -8.46
CA LYS A 338 0.63 -23.10 -8.91
C LYS A 338 -0.81 -22.72 -8.52
N ARG A 339 -1.03 -22.27 -7.28
CA ARG A 339 -2.37 -21.84 -6.83
C ARG A 339 -2.84 -20.59 -7.59
N LEU A 340 -1.95 -19.62 -7.80
CA LEU A 340 -2.25 -18.41 -8.59
C LEU A 340 -2.57 -18.73 -10.07
N SER A 341 -1.95 -19.77 -10.63
CA SER A 341 -2.22 -20.25 -12.00
C SER A 341 -3.60 -20.91 -12.14
N GLY A 342 -4.16 -21.46 -11.05
CA GLY A 342 -5.41 -22.23 -11.07
C GLY A 342 -6.64 -21.50 -10.52
N ASN A 343 -6.49 -20.38 -9.81
CA ASN A 343 -7.57 -19.78 -9.03
C ASN A 343 -7.82 -18.30 -9.38
N LYS A 344 -9.03 -17.99 -9.86
CA LYS A 344 -9.44 -16.63 -10.26
C LYS A 344 -9.81 -15.73 -9.08
N ASN A 345 -10.11 -16.29 -7.90
CA ASN A 345 -10.64 -15.56 -6.74
C ASN A 345 -9.57 -15.40 -5.65
N ILE A 346 -8.56 -14.60 -5.95
CA ILE A 346 -7.56 -14.16 -4.96
C ILE A 346 -8.16 -12.99 -4.15
N GLU A 347 -8.09 -13.01 -2.82
CA GLU A 347 -8.36 -11.80 -2.03
C GLU A 347 -7.16 -10.84 -2.16
N ILE A 348 -7.18 -10.09 -3.27
CA ILE A 348 -6.12 -9.17 -3.71
C ILE A 348 -5.82 -8.10 -2.65
N ILE A 349 -6.87 -7.52 -2.05
CA ILE A 349 -6.78 -6.29 -1.28
C ILE A 349 -6.54 -6.60 0.20
N ASN A 350 -5.27 -6.60 0.58
CA ASN A 350 -4.83 -6.80 1.95
C ASN A 350 -4.83 -5.48 2.77
N ASN A 351 -4.54 -5.59 4.07
CA ASN A 351 -4.58 -4.47 5.03
C ASN A 351 -3.41 -3.48 4.91
N PHE A 352 -2.37 -3.81 4.14
CA PHE A 352 -1.15 -3.02 4.00
C PHE A 352 -1.24 -2.18 2.73
N GLY A 353 -1.49 -2.84 1.58
CA GLY A 353 -1.94 -2.21 0.34
C GLY A 353 -1.20 -2.62 -0.92
N MET A 354 -1.65 -2.03 -2.04
CA MET A 354 -1.12 -2.21 -3.39
C MET A 354 -1.10 -0.88 -4.15
N SER A 355 -0.31 -0.78 -5.22
CA SER A 355 -0.38 0.36 -6.15
C SER A 355 -1.67 0.28 -6.98
N ALA A 356 -2.38 1.40 -7.10
CA ALA A 356 -3.66 1.47 -7.79
C ALA A 356 -3.85 2.82 -8.51
N ASN A 357 -4.79 2.84 -9.46
CA ASN A 357 -5.35 4.07 -10.02
C ASN A 357 -6.74 4.33 -9.43
N LEU A 358 -6.94 5.54 -8.91
CA LEU A 358 -8.25 6.10 -8.60
C LEU A 358 -8.75 6.89 -9.81
N ASN A 359 -9.85 6.42 -10.39
CA ASN A 359 -10.55 7.11 -11.46
C ASN A 359 -11.73 7.88 -10.88
N ILE A 360 -11.67 9.19 -11.04
CA ILE A 360 -12.69 10.16 -10.63
C ILE A 360 -13.39 10.62 -11.91
N ILE A 361 -14.63 10.20 -12.11
CA ILE A 361 -15.43 10.53 -13.30
C ILE A 361 -16.32 11.73 -12.95
N LEU A 362 -16.12 12.83 -13.68
CA LEU A 362 -16.83 14.09 -13.53
C LEU A 362 -17.69 14.38 -14.78
N ALA A 363 -18.62 15.34 -14.66
CA ALA A 363 -19.48 15.75 -15.77
C ALA A 363 -18.66 16.08 -17.04
N ASP A 364 -17.61 16.89 -16.90
CA ASP A 364 -16.85 17.46 -18.03
C ASP A 364 -15.42 16.92 -18.20
N GLU A 365 -14.85 16.21 -17.20
CA GLU A 365 -13.53 15.57 -17.31
C GLU A 365 -13.49 14.14 -16.70
N ILE A 366 -12.36 13.45 -16.85
CA ILE A 366 -12.03 12.25 -16.07
C ILE A 366 -10.62 12.47 -15.53
N ILE A 367 -10.46 12.31 -14.22
CA ILE A 367 -9.18 12.44 -13.53
C ILE A 367 -8.75 11.03 -13.11
N SER A 368 -7.52 10.64 -13.45
CA SER A 368 -6.90 9.37 -13.02
C SER A 368 -5.70 9.70 -12.14
N LEU A 369 -5.72 9.26 -10.89
CA LEU A 369 -4.67 9.50 -9.90
C LEU A 369 -4.02 8.19 -9.47
N LYS A 370 -2.69 8.14 -9.40
CA LYS A 370 -1.97 7.00 -8.84
C LYS A 370 -1.82 7.13 -7.32
N GLY A 371 -1.88 6.00 -6.62
CA GLY A 371 -1.84 5.97 -5.17
C GLY A 371 -1.79 4.56 -4.59
N ALA A 372 -1.60 4.49 -3.28
CA ALA A 372 -1.68 3.25 -2.53
C ALA A 372 -3.14 2.95 -2.15
N PHE A 373 -3.59 1.71 -2.34
CA PHE A 373 -4.93 1.24 -2.00
C PHE A 373 -4.88 0.05 -1.05
N ARG A 374 -5.62 0.11 0.06
CA ARG A 374 -5.66 -0.94 1.10
C ARG A 374 -7.03 -1.11 1.73
N LYS A 375 -7.18 -2.19 2.49
CA LYS A 375 -8.27 -2.42 3.44
C LYS A 375 -7.88 -1.81 4.81
N GLU A 376 -8.77 -1.09 5.48
CA GLU A 376 -8.64 -0.65 6.88
C GLU A 376 -9.85 -1.19 7.66
N LYS A 377 -9.70 -2.37 8.28
CA LYS A 377 -10.78 -3.13 8.95
C LYS A 377 -11.94 -3.38 7.97
N ASP A 378 -13.09 -2.76 8.19
CA ASP A 378 -14.31 -2.91 7.38
C ASP A 378 -14.43 -1.88 6.24
N LYS A 379 -13.44 -1.00 6.07
CA LYS A 379 -13.41 0.04 5.03
C LYS A 379 -12.25 -0.18 4.06
N TYR A 380 -12.29 0.53 2.93
CA TYR A 380 -11.16 0.61 1.99
C TYR A 380 -10.64 2.03 1.88
N VAL A 381 -9.34 2.20 1.71
CA VAL A 381 -8.67 3.51 1.70
C VAL A 381 -7.70 3.60 0.53
N PHE A 382 -7.88 4.62 -0.30
CA PHE A 382 -6.93 5.07 -1.31
C PHE A 382 -6.18 6.31 -0.82
N ILE A 383 -4.88 6.41 -1.11
CA ILE A 383 -4.01 7.55 -0.79
C ILE A 383 -3.23 7.93 -2.04
N SER A 384 -3.56 9.08 -2.64
CA SER A 384 -2.85 9.64 -3.79
C SER A 384 -1.40 9.98 -3.44
N TYR A 385 -0.49 9.64 -4.36
CA TYR A 385 0.94 9.90 -4.25
C TYR A 385 1.29 11.39 -4.34
N LYS A 386 0.53 12.18 -5.11
CA LYS A 386 0.94 13.54 -5.51
C LYS A 386 -0.11 14.63 -5.34
N GLU A 387 -1.40 14.28 -5.31
CA GLU A 387 -2.48 15.27 -5.43
C GLU A 387 -3.38 15.32 -4.19
N ASN A 388 -3.70 16.54 -3.75
CA ASN A 388 -4.76 16.79 -2.80
C ASN A 388 -6.10 16.73 -3.55
N ILE A 389 -6.75 15.57 -3.42
CA ILE A 389 -8.02 15.19 -4.07
C ILE A 389 -9.16 16.13 -3.65
N GLU A 390 -9.17 16.57 -2.39
CA GLU A 390 -10.17 17.51 -1.86
C GLU A 390 -10.07 18.89 -2.53
N ASN A 391 -8.86 19.41 -2.75
CA ASN A 391 -8.64 20.63 -3.54
C ASN A 391 -8.97 20.43 -5.03
N LEU A 392 -8.63 19.27 -5.59
CA LEU A 392 -8.81 18.93 -7.01
C LEU A 392 -10.28 18.78 -7.42
N LEU A 393 -11.12 18.33 -6.48
CA LEU A 393 -12.57 18.17 -6.60
C LEU A 393 -13.35 19.41 -6.19
N LYS A 394 -12.68 20.45 -5.67
CA LYS A 394 -13.36 21.64 -5.17
C LYS A 394 -14.26 22.26 -6.25
N ASP A 395 -15.51 22.49 -5.88
CA ASP A 395 -16.56 23.06 -6.74
C ASP A 395 -16.93 22.19 -7.99
N LYS A 396 -16.53 20.91 -8.04
CA LYS A 396 -16.83 19.96 -9.14
C LYS A 396 -17.86 18.89 -8.75
N ALA A 397 -18.81 18.63 -9.66
CA ALA A 397 -19.83 17.60 -9.48
C ALA A 397 -19.29 16.19 -9.79
N LEU A 398 -19.22 15.34 -8.77
CA LEU A 398 -18.79 13.95 -8.87
C LEU A 398 -19.90 13.06 -9.49
N THR A 399 -19.56 12.25 -10.49
CA THR A 399 -20.49 11.29 -11.11
C THR A 399 -20.26 9.86 -10.64
N GLU A 400 -19.01 9.38 -10.71
CA GLU A 400 -18.66 8.00 -10.34
C GLU A 400 -17.18 7.94 -9.87
N ILE A 401 -16.85 7.00 -8.98
CA ILE A 401 -15.47 6.68 -8.60
C ILE A 401 -15.22 5.18 -8.75
N GLU A 402 -14.12 4.85 -9.41
CA GLU A 402 -13.66 3.49 -9.69
C GLU A 402 -12.20 3.33 -9.28
N ILE A 403 -11.82 2.14 -8.82
CA ILE A 403 -10.43 1.76 -8.54
C ILE A 403 -9.97 0.73 -9.58
N TYR A 404 -8.77 0.91 -10.12
CA TYR A 404 -8.15 -0.03 -11.06
C TYR A 404 -6.80 -0.48 -10.50
N MET A 405 -6.57 -1.78 -10.46
CA MET A 405 -5.27 -2.38 -10.14
C MET A 405 -4.81 -3.27 -11.30
N ASP A 406 -3.59 -3.06 -11.79
CA ASP A 406 -2.92 -4.01 -12.69
C ASP A 406 -2.11 -4.99 -11.82
N ILE A 407 -2.45 -6.27 -11.91
CA ILE A 407 -1.82 -7.33 -11.11
C ILE A 407 -1.51 -8.47 -12.06
N ASN A 408 -0.22 -8.69 -12.32
CA ASN A 408 0.27 -9.69 -13.28
C ASN A 408 -0.44 -9.56 -14.66
N HIS A 409 -0.68 -8.33 -15.11
CA HIS A 409 -1.36 -7.99 -16.39
C HIS A 409 -2.83 -8.37 -16.49
N THR A 410 -3.45 -8.74 -15.38
CA THR A 410 -4.90 -8.70 -15.22
C THR A 410 -5.27 -7.36 -14.58
N ILE A 411 -5.98 -6.52 -15.33
CA ILE A 411 -6.57 -5.30 -14.76
C ILE A 411 -7.87 -5.66 -14.05
N TYR A 412 -7.88 -5.47 -12.73
CA TYR A 412 -9.05 -5.63 -11.88
C TYR A 412 -9.68 -4.24 -11.65
N GLU A 413 -10.88 -4.05 -12.19
CA GLU A 413 -11.70 -2.85 -11.98
C GLU A 413 -12.69 -3.05 -10.83
N TYR A 414 -12.75 -2.09 -9.90
CA TYR A 414 -13.67 -2.09 -8.78
C TYR A 414 -14.55 -0.84 -8.82
N LYS A 415 -15.86 -1.05 -8.89
CA LYS A 415 -16.83 0.02 -8.59
C LYS A 415 -16.84 0.28 -7.10
N THR A 416 -16.90 1.55 -6.71
CA THR A 416 -16.75 1.97 -5.30
C THR A 416 -17.97 2.69 -4.77
N LYS A 417 -18.15 2.66 -3.45
CA LYS A 417 -19.16 3.42 -2.72
C LYS A 417 -18.46 4.37 -1.76
N LEU A 418 -18.37 5.63 -2.16
CA LEU A 418 -17.67 6.68 -1.42
C LEU A 418 -18.18 6.81 0.03
N ASP A 419 -17.25 6.89 0.98
CA ASP A 419 -17.51 7.25 2.37
C ASP A 419 -17.15 8.72 2.61
N LYS A 420 -15.89 9.08 2.34
CA LYS A 420 -15.32 10.40 2.66
C LYS A 420 -14.08 10.69 1.82
N ILE A 421 -13.83 11.97 1.50
CA ILE A 421 -12.58 12.48 0.94
C ILE A 421 -11.95 13.42 1.97
N SER A 422 -10.62 13.44 2.08
CA SER A 422 -9.86 14.39 2.93
C SER A 422 -8.44 14.43 2.36
N GLY A 423 -7.99 15.61 1.94
CA GLY A 423 -6.63 15.83 1.45
C GLY A 423 -6.31 14.92 0.27
N ASN A 424 -5.24 14.13 0.37
CA ASN A 424 -4.85 13.15 -0.63
C ASN A 424 -5.55 11.77 -0.48
N SER A 425 -6.51 11.62 0.43
CA SER A 425 -7.13 10.31 0.76
C SER A 425 -8.61 10.21 0.41
N VAL A 426 -9.02 9.02 -0.01
CA VAL A 426 -10.43 8.63 -0.23
C VAL A 426 -10.74 7.37 0.56
N LEU A 427 -11.82 7.40 1.34
CA LEU A 427 -12.37 6.26 2.06
C LEU A 427 -13.61 5.74 1.32
N PHE A 428 -13.77 4.42 1.27
CA PHE A 428 -14.93 3.75 0.68
C PHE A 428 -15.58 2.83 1.72
N LYS A 429 -16.93 2.79 1.70
CA LYS A 429 -17.74 1.88 2.52
C LYS A 429 -17.71 0.47 1.95
N GLU A 430 -17.87 0.39 0.63
CA GLU A 430 -17.97 -0.85 -0.13
C GLU A 430 -17.18 -0.69 -1.43
N ILE A 431 -16.65 -1.80 -1.93
CA ILE A 431 -16.15 -1.95 -3.29
C ILE A 431 -16.71 -3.25 -3.87
N LYS A 432 -16.84 -3.30 -5.21
CA LYS A 432 -17.28 -4.51 -5.91
C LYS A 432 -16.48 -4.66 -7.20
N LEU A 433 -15.84 -5.81 -7.38
CA LEU A 433 -15.17 -6.17 -8.63
C LEU A 433 -16.18 -6.13 -9.79
N ASN A 434 -15.86 -5.39 -10.85
CA ASN A 434 -16.72 -5.25 -12.01
C ASN A 434 -16.42 -6.37 -13.02
N ASN A 435 -17.15 -7.47 -12.90
CA ASN A 435 -17.04 -8.60 -13.84
C ASN A 435 -17.72 -8.23 -15.17
N TYR A 436 -16.93 -8.05 -16.23
CA TYR A 436 -17.39 -7.75 -17.60
C TYR A 436 -18.18 -8.90 -18.29
N ASN A 437 -18.62 -9.92 -17.54
CA ASN A 437 -19.24 -11.15 -18.05
C ASN A 437 -20.54 -10.91 -18.83
N ASP A 438 -21.21 -9.78 -18.60
CA ASP A 438 -22.49 -9.45 -19.23
C ASP A 438 -22.33 -8.86 -20.66
N THR A 439 -21.11 -8.75 -21.21
CA THR A 439 -20.87 -8.23 -22.57
C THR A 439 -20.17 -9.24 -23.48
N PHE A 440 -20.74 -9.47 -24.66
CA PHE A 440 -20.12 -10.32 -25.68
C PHE A 440 -18.93 -9.60 -26.32
N GLY A 441 -17.73 -10.09 -26.02
CA GLY A 441 -16.47 -9.61 -26.55
C GLY A 441 -15.34 -10.61 -26.32
N LEU A 442 -14.14 -10.27 -26.79
CA LEU A 442 -12.95 -11.10 -26.61
C LEU A 442 -11.65 -10.26 -26.57
N LEU A 443 -10.63 -10.81 -25.93
CA LEU A 443 -9.27 -10.25 -25.95
C LEU A 443 -8.69 -10.40 -27.35
N TRP A 444 -8.45 -9.27 -28.02
CA TRP A 444 -7.97 -9.22 -29.40
C TRP A 444 -6.93 -8.11 -29.55
N ASP A 445 -5.70 -8.50 -29.86
CA ASP A 445 -4.62 -7.61 -30.25
C ASP A 445 -4.87 -7.09 -31.67
N LEU A 446 -5.58 -5.97 -31.79
CA LEU A 446 -5.83 -5.28 -33.06
C LEU A 446 -5.15 -3.92 -33.11
N ASN A 447 -4.78 -3.50 -34.31
CA ASN A 447 -4.34 -2.12 -34.54
C ASN A 447 -5.56 -1.20 -34.66
N GLY A 448 -5.43 0.04 -34.19
CA GLY A 448 -6.46 1.04 -34.37
C GLY A 448 -5.90 2.45 -34.55
N ILE A 449 -6.76 3.37 -34.98
CA ILE A 449 -6.46 4.80 -35.08
C ILE A 449 -7.58 5.57 -34.39
N ILE A 450 -7.29 6.26 -33.30
CA ILE A 450 -8.27 7.14 -32.63
C ILE A 450 -8.12 8.59 -33.11
N VAL A 451 -9.27 9.25 -33.32
CA VAL A 451 -9.38 10.50 -34.08
C VAL A 451 -10.02 11.58 -33.21
N ARG A 452 -9.29 12.68 -32.99
CA ARG A 452 -9.80 13.92 -32.37
C ARG A 452 -10.39 14.84 -33.44
N ASP A 453 -9.64 15.04 -34.53
CA ASP A 453 -10.03 15.81 -35.70
C ASP A 453 -9.24 15.35 -36.95
N ARG A 454 -9.45 16.02 -38.10
CA ARG A 454 -8.82 15.66 -39.38
C ARG A 454 -7.28 15.78 -39.42
N LYS A 455 -6.64 16.41 -38.44
CA LYS A 455 -5.18 16.54 -38.29
C LYS A 455 -4.66 15.73 -37.10
N ASN A 456 -5.44 15.65 -36.02
CA ASN A 456 -5.06 14.97 -34.79
C ASN A 456 -5.58 13.52 -34.76
N THR A 457 -4.75 12.59 -35.22
CA THR A 457 -4.99 11.14 -35.18
C THR A 457 -3.83 10.41 -34.49
N TYR A 458 -4.13 9.29 -33.82
CA TYR A 458 -3.18 8.57 -32.98
C TYR A 458 -3.32 7.06 -33.19
N ASN A 459 -2.22 6.37 -33.45
CA ASN A 459 -2.19 4.91 -33.51
C ASN A 459 -2.37 4.33 -32.09
N VAL A 460 -3.17 3.27 -31.96
CA VAL A 460 -3.46 2.60 -30.70
C VAL A 460 -3.39 1.08 -30.87
N GLN A 461 -3.09 0.35 -29.79
CA GLN A 461 -3.33 -1.10 -29.73
C GLN A 461 -4.63 -1.36 -29.00
N ILE A 462 -5.63 -1.86 -29.71
CA ILE A 462 -6.86 -2.43 -29.14
C ILE A 462 -6.47 -3.76 -28.49
N LYS A 463 -7.04 -4.03 -27.31
CA LYS A 463 -6.78 -5.25 -26.51
C LYS A 463 -8.05 -6.03 -26.19
N TYR A 464 -9.21 -5.38 -26.17
CA TYR A 464 -10.51 -6.02 -26.00
C TYR A 464 -11.52 -5.38 -26.95
N LEU A 465 -12.29 -6.22 -27.66
CA LEU A 465 -13.33 -5.79 -28.58
C LEU A 465 -14.67 -6.44 -28.19
N SER A 466 -15.74 -5.64 -28.10
CA SER A 466 -17.11 -6.10 -27.86
C SER A 466 -18.13 -5.38 -28.74
N GLY A 467 -19.40 -5.77 -28.66
CA GLY A 467 -20.50 -5.14 -29.39
C GLY A 467 -20.88 -3.71 -28.99
N ASP A 468 -20.48 -3.24 -27.80
CA ASP A 468 -20.86 -1.92 -27.24
C ASP A 468 -19.68 -1.02 -26.81
N PHE A 469 -18.48 -1.59 -26.67
CA PHE A 469 -17.25 -0.86 -26.38
C PHE A 469 -16.00 -1.64 -26.82
N LEU A 470 -14.87 -0.93 -26.86
CA LEU A 470 -13.54 -1.54 -26.93
C LEU A 470 -12.62 -0.95 -25.86
N GLN A 471 -11.54 -1.67 -25.55
CA GLN A 471 -10.44 -1.17 -24.73
C GLN A 471 -9.16 -1.14 -25.57
N PHE A 472 -8.41 -0.05 -25.45
CA PHE A 472 -7.15 0.15 -26.16
C PHE A 472 -6.11 0.81 -25.24
N HIS A 473 -4.83 0.73 -25.61
CA HIS A 473 -3.78 1.56 -25.01
C HIS A 473 -2.97 2.35 -26.04
N THR A 474 -2.38 3.45 -25.56
CA THR A 474 -1.26 4.13 -26.22
C THR A 474 0.04 3.84 -25.47
N ASN A 475 1.12 3.68 -26.23
CA ASN A 475 2.46 3.47 -25.68
C ASN A 475 3.10 4.85 -25.47
N ASN A 476 3.59 5.14 -24.27
CA ASN A 476 4.40 6.31 -23.91
C ASN A 476 3.82 7.73 -24.19
N LYS A 477 2.59 7.86 -24.74
CA LYS A 477 1.93 9.16 -24.95
C LYS A 477 0.47 9.14 -24.48
N LYS A 478 0.21 9.80 -23.36
CA LYS A 478 -1.12 10.12 -22.81
C LYS A 478 -1.91 10.96 -23.82
N LEU A 479 -3.17 10.59 -24.06
CA LEU A 479 -4.11 11.39 -24.84
C LEU A 479 -4.62 12.56 -23.99
N GLU A 480 -4.40 13.79 -24.46
CA GLU A 480 -4.93 15.01 -23.85
C GLU A 480 -6.34 15.30 -24.38
N ASN A 481 -7.20 15.92 -23.56
CA ASN A 481 -8.58 16.29 -23.93
C ASN A 481 -9.42 15.09 -24.43
N ILE A 482 -9.40 13.99 -23.67
CA ILE A 482 -9.97 12.69 -24.05
C ILE A 482 -11.44 12.70 -24.54
N LYS A 483 -12.24 13.70 -24.16
CA LYS A 483 -13.65 13.84 -24.59
C LYS A 483 -13.82 14.37 -26.03
N ASP A 484 -12.76 14.92 -26.63
CA ASP A 484 -12.78 15.36 -28.03
C ASP A 484 -12.67 14.19 -29.03
N PHE A 485 -12.17 13.04 -28.59
CA PHE A 485 -12.05 11.84 -29.41
C PHE A 485 -13.42 11.17 -29.60
N LYS A 486 -14.01 11.38 -30.77
CA LYS A 486 -15.39 10.98 -31.11
C LYS A 486 -15.47 9.78 -32.07
N LEU A 487 -14.32 9.38 -32.62
CA LEU A 487 -14.20 8.32 -33.62
C LEU A 487 -12.95 7.47 -33.34
N ILE A 488 -13.07 6.16 -33.50
CA ILE A 488 -11.94 5.24 -33.61
C ILE A 488 -12.10 4.40 -34.88
N ILE A 489 -11.00 4.08 -35.53
CA ILE A 489 -10.93 3.16 -36.66
C ILE A 489 -10.31 1.86 -36.14
N ILE A 490 -11.06 0.76 -36.18
CA ILE A 490 -10.54 -0.59 -35.94
C ILE A 490 -9.89 -1.08 -37.24
N ILE A 491 -8.73 -1.72 -37.17
CA ILE A 491 -8.05 -2.37 -38.29
C ILE A 491 -7.95 -3.87 -37.95
N PHE A 492 -8.66 -4.70 -38.71
CA PHE A 492 -8.70 -6.15 -38.51
C PHE A 492 -7.49 -6.85 -39.17
N GLU A 493 -7.35 -8.15 -38.91
CA GLU A 493 -6.19 -8.96 -39.33
C GLU A 493 -6.09 -9.15 -40.85
N ASP A 494 -7.22 -9.04 -41.56
CA ASP A 494 -7.28 -9.02 -43.04
C ASP A 494 -6.94 -7.63 -43.64
N GLY A 495 -6.74 -6.61 -42.80
CA GLY A 495 -6.51 -5.22 -43.20
C GLY A 495 -7.78 -4.40 -43.44
N SER A 496 -8.98 -5.00 -43.27
CA SER A 496 -10.25 -4.27 -43.32
C SER A 496 -10.37 -3.25 -42.19
N LYS A 497 -11.21 -2.23 -42.39
CA LYS A 497 -11.30 -1.07 -41.50
C LYS A 497 -12.73 -0.69 -41.19
N VAL A 498 -13.05 -0.62 -39.90
CA VAL A 498 -14.38 -0.25 -39.40
C VAL A 498 -14.29 1.04 -38.61
N ILE A 499 -15.07 2.05 -39.01
CA ILE A 499 -15.13 3.36 -38.35
C ILE A 499 -16.24 3.31 -37.30
N VAL A 500 -15.86 3.58 -36.05
CA VAL A 500 -16.71 3.41 -34.86
C VAL A 500 -16.91 4.76 -34.17
N PRO A 501 -18.13 5.35 -34.22
CA PRO A 501 -18.48 6.52 -33.43
C PRO A 501 -18.67 6.19 -31.95
N GLY A 502 -18.24 7.09 -31.07
CA GLY A 502 -18.28 6.87 -29.63
C GLY A 502 -17.62 7.98 -28.83
N ARG A 503 -17.17 7.66 -27.61
CA ARG A 503 -16.33 8.52 -26.78
C ARG A 503 -15.46 7.69 -25.83
N ILE A 504 -14.34 8.24 -25.39
CA ILE A 504 -13.61 7.71 -24.24
C ILE A 504 -14.48 7.91 -22.98
N THR A 505 -14.73 6.83 -22.22
CA THR A 505 -15.54 6.86 -20.98
C THR A 505 -14.78 6.44 -19.73
N LYS A 506 -13.64 5.76 -19.88
CA LYS A 506 -12.73 5.36 -18.78
C LYS A 506 -11.30 5.52 -19.27
N TYR A 507 -10.39 5.84 -18.36
CA TYR A 507 -8.97 6.05 -18.66
C TYR A 507 -8.14 5.79 -17.40
N TYR A 508 -7.07 4.99 -17.46
CA TYR A 508 -6.15 4.74 -16.33
C TYR A 508 -4.69 4.55 -16.80
N ASP A 509 -3.72 4.83 -15.93
CA ASP A 509 -2.29 4.73 -16.22
C ASP A 509 -1.66 3.48 -15.57
N THR A 510 -1.10 2.58 -16.37
CA THR A 510 -0.13 1.59 -15.86
C THR A 510 1.27 2.21 -15.90
N PHE A 511 2.33 1.43 -15.64
CA PHE A 511 3.70 1.95 -15.69
C PHE A 511 4.12 2.33 -17.13
N ASN A 512 3.84 1.48 -18.12
CA ASN A 512 4.29 1.67 -19.52
C ASN A 512 3.18 2.00 -20.53
N ASN A 513 1.90 1.81 -20.17
CA ASN A 513 0.75 1.98 -21.07
C ASN A 513 -0.32 2.90 -20.46
N HIS A 514 -0.88 3.79 -21.28
CA HIS A 514 -2.08 4.55 -20.96
C HIS A 514 -3.30 3.81 -21.54
N HIS A 515 -4.23 3.35 -20.72
CA HIS A 515 -5.35 2.48 -21.14
C HIS A 515 -6.66 3.24 -21.15
N TYR A 516 -7.51 2.95 -22.13
CA TYR A 516 -8.74 3.69 -22.42
C TYR A 516 -9.88 2.74 -22.75
N THR A 517 -11.09 3.00 -22.24
CA THR A 517 -12.33 2.39 -22.74
C THR A 517 -13.04 3.37 -23.67
N PHE A 518 -13.28 2.97 -24.91
CA PHE A 518 -14.06 3.71 -25.89
C PHE A 518 -15.46 3.08 -25.99
N LYS A 519 -16.48 3.75 -25.45
CA LYS A 519 -17.87 3.30 -25.53
C LYS A 519 -18.51 3.81 -26.80
N TYR A 520 -19.22 2.94 -27.51
CA TYR A 520 -19.86 3.27 -28.78
C TYR A 520 -21.07 4.18 -28.58
N ILE A 521 -21.34 5.07 -29.54
CA ILE A 521 -22.48 6.00 -29.55
C ILE A 521 -23.02 6.09 -30.97
N GLY A 522 -24.32 5.83 -31.15
CA GLY A 522 -24.98 5.97 -32.45
C GLY A 522 -24.46 5.02 -33.53
N LEU A 523 -23.93 3.85 -33.14
CA LEU A 523 -23.50 2.83 -34.10
C LEU A 523 -24.71 2.35 -34.93
N ASN A 524 -24.58 2.39 -36.25
CA ASN A 524 -25.59 1.81 -37.14
C ASN A 524 -25.47 0.27 -37.15
N GLU A 525 -26.53 -0.40 -37.60
CA GLU A 525 -26.64 -1.87 -37.59
C GLU A 525 -25.55 -2.52 -38.45
N SER A 526 -25.31 -2.05 -39.68
CA SER A 526 -24.25 -2.58 -40.55
C SER A 526 -22.85 -2.53 -39.92
N THR A 527 -22.50 -1.44 -39.22
CA THR A 527 -21.22 -1.35 -38.47
C THR A 527 -21.18 -2.33 -37.31
N ARG A 528 -22.30 -2.51 -36.58
CA ARG A 528 -22.43 -3.44 -35.45
C ARG A 528 -22.32 -4.89 -35.92
N ASP A 529 -23.02 -5.24 -36.99
CA ASP A 529 -23.02 -6.58 -37.59
C ASP A 529 -21.63 -6.95 -38.12
N THR A 530 -20.90 -5.98 -38.69
CA THR A 530 -19.50 -6.19 -39.10
C THR A 530 -18.62 -6.56 -37.90
N ILE A 531 -18.73 -5.81 -36.78
CA ILE A 531 -17.99 -6.11 -35.55
C ILE A 531 -18.37 -7.49 -34.99
N PHE A 532 -19.67 -7.83 -34.95
CA PHE A 532 -20.10 -9.15 -34.47
C PHE A 532 -19.63 -10.30 -35.38
N ASN A 533 -19.70 -10.14 -36.70
CA ASN A 533 -19.23 -11.15 -37.65
C ASN A 533 -17.74 -11.44 -37.47
N GLU A 534 -16.91 -10.41 -37.26
CA GLU A 534 -15.49 -10.56 -36.93
C GLU A 534 -15.26 -11.25 -35.59
N LEU A 535 -16.00 -10.87 -34.54
CA LEU A 535 -15.94 -11.55 -33.23
C LEU A 535 -16.32 -13.03 -33.35
N PHE A 536 -17.38 -13.38 -34.09
CA PHE A 536 -17.79 -14.77 -34.34
C PHE A 536 -16.81 -15.53 -35.25
N ALA A 537 -16.15 -14.88 -36.20
CA ALA A 537 -15.09 -15.48 -37.00
C ALA A 537 -13.87 -15.82 -36.13
N LYS A 538 -13.42 -14.86 -35.30
CA LYS A 538 -12.28 -15.04 -34.40
C LYS A 538 -12.53 -16.12 -33.34
N GLN A 539 -13.75 -16.20 -32.78
CA GLN A 539 -14.13 -17.27 -31.85
C GLN A 539 -14.10 -18.66 -32.51
N ARG A 540 -14.65 -18.82 -33.72
CA ARG A 540 -14.58 -20.09 -34.46
C ARG A 540 -13.13 -20.51 -34.75
N ASN A 541 -12.29 -19.56 -35.15
CA ASN A 541 -10.89 -19.83 -35.48
C ASN A 541 -10.02 -20.13 -34.24
N SER A 542 -10.32 -19.52 -33.08
CA SER A 542 -9.63 -19.82 -31.82
C SER A 542 -10.03 -21.18 -31.23
N ILE A 543 -11.29 -21.59 -31.38
CA ILE A 543 -11.73 -22.96 -31.02
C ILE A 543 -10.99 -24.02 -31.86
N HIS A 544 -10.76 -23.76 -33.15
CA HIS A 544 -10.02 -24.66 -34.04
C HIS A 544 -8.48 -24.63 -33.87
N THR A 545 -7.93 -23.74 -33.04
CA THR A 545 -6.48 -23.64 -32.79
C THR A 545 -6.06 -24.01 -31.36
N MET A 546 -6.99 -24.45 -30.50
CA MET A 546 -6.62 -25.13 -29.25
C MET A 546 -5.93 -26.47 -29.53
N PRO A 547 -4.75 -26.75 -28.97
CA PRO A 547 -4.12 -28.06 -29.08
C PRO A 547 -4.96 -29.10 -28.32
N MET A 548 -5.20 -30.25 -28.95
CA MET A 548 -6.10 -31.31 -28.45
C MET A 548 -5.52 -32.13 -27.27
N SER A 549 -4.64 -31.53 -26.47
CA SER A 549 -3.73 -32.18 -25.52
C SER A 549 -3.86 -31.62 -24.10
N LEU A 550 -5.08 -31.66 -23.56
CA LEU A 550 -5.36 -31.25 -22.16
C LEU A 550 -6.42 -32.14 -21.46
N ASN A 551 -6.72 -33.31 -22.03
CA ASN A 551 -7.83 -34.16 -21.59
C ASN A 551 -7.46 -35.67 -21.48
N LYS A 552 -6.20 -35.96 -21.17
CA LYS A 552 -5.70 -37.27 -20.72
C LYS A 552 -4.61 -37.07 -19.65
N ASN A 553 -4.54 -38.00 -18.71
CA ASN A 553 -3.63 -38.02 -17.56
C ASN A 553 -3.94 -36.97 -16.48
N LEU A 554 -5.21 -36.97 -16.03
CA LEU A 554 -5.56 -36.73 -14.63
C LEU A 554 -6.20 -38.02 -14.09
N ASP A 555 -5.34 -39.01 -13.85
CA ASP A 555 -5.52 -40.24 -13.08
C ASP A 555 -4.21 -40.47 -12.30
#